data_AF-A0A820RDB6-F1
#
_entry.id   AF-A0A820RDB6-F1
#
_cell.length_a   1.000
_cell.length_b   1.000
_cell.length_c   1.000
_cell.angle_alpha   90.00
_cell.angle_beta   90.00
_cell.angle_gamma   90.00
#
_symmetry.space_group_name_H-M   'P 1'
#
loop_
_entity.id
_entity.type
_entity.pdbx_description
1 polymer ?
#
loop_
_entity_poly.entity_id
_entity_poly.type
_entity_poly.pdbx_seq_one_letter_code
_entity_poly.pdbx_strand_id
1 'polypeptide(L)' 'MGEKTKTNEVIAALVNAMRAEDYDVRSGVCEALVRIGEKAATNKVIAALVNAMRDGYWSVRAVALEALG' A
#
# COMPACT_ATOMS: atom_id res chain seq x y z
N MET A 1 -15.60 -13.96 11.58
CA MET A 1 -15.52 -13.85 10.10
C MET A 1 -15.44 -12.40 9.56
N GLY A 2 -15.58 -11.34 10.38
CA GLY A 2 -15.76 -9.97 9.88
C GLY A 2 -14.51 -9.09 9.67
N GLU A 3 -13.32 -9.50 10.12
CA GLU A 3 -12.12 -8.64 10.00
C GLU A 3 -11.43 -8.76 8.63
N LYS A 4 -11.40 -9.96 8.03
CA LYS A 4 -10.78 -10.22 6.72
C LYS A 4 -11.46 -9.46 5.56
N THR A 5 -12.76 -9.23 5.63
CA THR A 5 -13.53 -8.53 4.59
C THR A 5 -13.27 -7.03 4.61
N LYS A 6 -13.20 -6.41 5.79
CA LYS A 6 -12.87 -4.98 5.92
C LYS A 6 -11.46 -4.67 5.42
N THR A 7 -10.49 -5.53 5.70
CA THR A 7 -9.12 -5.34 5.23
C THR A 7 -9.04 -5.35 3.70
N ASN A 8 -9.81 -6.21 3.02
CA ASN A 8 -9.84 -6.24 1.56
C ASN A 8 -10.44 -4.96 0.94
N GLU A 9 -11.49 -4.39 1.54
CA GLU A 9 -12.06 -3.11 1.09
C GLU A 9 -11.08 -1.95 1.32
N VAL A 10 -10.42 -1.92 2.47
CA VAL A 10 -9.40 -0.91 2.79
C VAL A 10 -8.22 -1.02 1.82
N ILE A 11 -7.74 -2.23 1.52
CA ILE A 11 -6.67 -2.44 0.53
C ILE A 11 -7.13 -1.96 -0.86
N ALA A 12 -8.38 -2.25 -1.26
CA ALA A 12 -8.90 -1.79 -2.55
C ALA A 12 -8.99 -0.26 -2.63
N ALA A 13 -9.43 0.40 -1.55
CA ALA A 13 -9.47 1.86 -1.46
C ALA A 13 -8.05 2.47 -1.51
N LEU A 14 -7.09 1.88 -0.79
CA LEU A 14 -5.69 2.30 -0.78
C LEU A 14 -5.03 2.13 -2.16
N VAL A 15 -5.26 1.01 -2.84
CA VAL A 15 -4.74 0.78 -4.20
C VAL A 15 -5.31 1.81 -5.19
N ASN A 16 -6.57 2.22 -5.04
CA ASN A 16 -7.12 3.32 -5.84
C ASN A 16 -6.48 4.67 -5.47
N ALA A 17 -6.24 4.92 -4.18
CA ALA A 17 -5.61 6.15 -3.71
C ALA A 17 -4.13 6.26 -4.11
N MET A 18 -3.43 5.15 -4.40
CA MET A 18 -2.09 5.18 -5.03
C MET A 18 -2.10 5.85 -6.42
N ARG A 19 -3.24 5.91 -7.10
CA ARG A 19 -3.39 6.61 -8.37
C ARG A 19 -3.59 8.12 -8.21
N ALA A 20 -3.66 8.62 -6.99
CA ALA A 20 -3.75 10.06 -6.75
C ALA A 20 -2.50 10.76 -7.30
N GLU A 21 -2.70 11.91 -7.93
CA GLU A 21 -1.61 12.75 -8.47
C GLU A 21 -0.84 13.46 -7.35
N ASP A 22 -1.46 13.62 -6.20
CA ASP A 22 -0.88 14.21 -5.00
C ASP A 22 0.12 13.25 -4.31
N TYR A 23 1.32 13.76 -4.10
CA TYR A 23 2.41 13.05 -3.45
C TYR A 23 2.12 12.71 -1.99
N ASP A 24 1.50 13.62 -1.22
CA ASP A 24 1.23 13.40 0.20
C ASP A 24 0.19 12.29 0.38
N VAL A 25 -0.79 12.25 -0.53
CA VAL A 25 -1.79 11.18 -0.60
C VAL A 25 -1.12 9.84 -0.92
N ARG A 26 -0.23 9.77 -1.92
CA ARG A 26 0.49 8.52 -2.24
C ARG A 26 1.38 8.04 -1.10
N SER A 27 2.08 8.95 -0.43
CA SER A 27 2.95 8.62 0.70
C SER A 27 2.15 8.04 1.88
N GLY A 28 1.03 8.69 2.26
CA GLY A 28 0.17 8.21 3.34
C GLY A 28 -0.49 6.86 3.01
N VAL A 29 -0.81 6.62 1.73
CA VAL A 29 -1.33 5.33 1.26
C VAL A 29 -0.30 4.22 1.41
N CYS A 30 0.96 4.47 1.06
CA CYS A 30 2.04 3.51 1.25
C CYS A 30 2.26 3.18 2.73
N GLU A 31 2.27 4.18 3.61
CA GLU A 31 2.40 3.96 5.06
C GLU A 31 1.24 3.12 5.62
N ALA A 32 0.01 3.42 5.19
CA ALA A 32 -1.16 2.61 5.55
C ALA A 32 -1.05 1.17 5.05
N LEU A 33 -0.55 0.95 3.84
CA LEU A 33 -0.33 -0.38 3.28
C LEU A 33 0.74 -1.17 4.05
N VAL A 34 1.82 -0.54 4.51
CA VAL A 34 2.84 -1.18 5.38
C VAL A 34 2.20 -1.68 6.66
N ARG A 35 1.47 -0.80 7.35
CA ARG A 35 0.81 -1.10 8.64
C ARG A 35 -0.27 -2.18 8.51
N ILE A 36 -0.92 -2.26 7.34
CA ILE A 36 -1.87 -3.34 7.03
C ILE A 36 -1.11 -4.62 6.66
N GLY A 37 0.00 -4.53 5.92
CA GLY A 37 0.85 -5.65 5.53
C GLY A 37 1.38 -6.43 6.73
N GLU A 38 1.84 -5.74 7.78
CA GLU A 38 2.26 -6.37 9.04
C GLU A 38 1.17 -7.22 9.69
N LYS A 39 -0.11 -6.82 9.55
CA LYS A 39 -1.26 -7.53 10.14
C LYS A 39 -1.97 -8.50 9.18
N ALA A 40 -1.84 -8.29 7.88
CA ALA A 40 -2.71 -8.89 6.87
C ALA A 40 -2.03 -9.03 5.50
N ALA A 41 -0.75 -9.41 5.49
CA ALA A 41 0.02 -9.75 4.30
C ALA A 41 -0.77 -10.71 3.39
N THR A 42 -1.39 -10.13 2.37
CA THR A 42 -2.16 -10.83 1.34
C THR A 42 -1.49 -10.54 0.01
N ASN A 43 -1.55 -11.49 -0.93
CA ASN A 43 -0.90 -11.37 -2.24
C ASN A 43 -1.21 -10.06 -2.98
N LYS A 44 -2.38 -9.44 -2.72
CA LYS A 44 -2.74 -8.12 -3.27
C LYS A 44 -1.90 -6.98 -2.72
N VAL A 45 -1.57 -6.99 -1.42
CA VAL A 45 -0.71 -5.98 -0.79
C VAL A 45 0.70 -6.09 -1.36
N ILE A 46 1.23 -7.30 -1.49
CA ILE A 46 2.55 -7.54 -2.10
C ILE A 46 2.58 -7.01 -3.54
N ALA A 47 1.55 -7.30 -4.34
CA ALA A 47 1.47 -6.79 -5.71
C ALA A 47 1.41 -5.24 -5.78
N ALA A 48 0.68 -4.61 -4.85
CA ALA A 48 0.60 -3.15 -4.76
C ALA A 48 1.95 -2.53 -4.37
N LEU A 49 2.65 -3.12 -3.38
CA LEU A 49 3.99 -2.69 -2.96
C LEU A 49 5.02 -2.86 -4.08
N VAL A 50 4.96 -3.97 -4.83
CA VAL A 50 5.82 -4.19 -6.00
C VAL A 50 5.60 -3.13 -7.08
N ASN A 51 4.35 -2.70 -7.31
CA ASN A 51 4.08 -1.57 -8.21
C ASN A 51 4.57 -0.24 -7.63
N ALA A 52 4.43 0.00 -6.32
CA ALA A 52 4.94 1.19 -5.64
C ALA A 52 6.48 1.32 -5.74
N MET A 53 7.21 0.20 -5.79
CA MET A 53 8.66 0.22 -6.03
C MET A 53 9.06 0.76 -7.42
N ARG A 54 8.12 0.81 -8.37
CA ARG A 54 8.33 1.39 -9.71
C ARG A 54 7.86 2.83 -9.81
N ASP A 55 7.40 3.42 -8.71
CA ASP A 55 6.90 4.77 -8.70
C ASP A 55 8.03 5.80 -8.96
N GLY A 56 7.68 6.89 -9.65
CA GLY A 56 8.62 7.95 -9.98
C GLY A 56 9.17 8.67 -8.76
N TYR A 57 8.44 8.67 -7.64
CA TYR A 57 8.81 9.36 -6.42
C TYR A 57 9.62 8.48 -5.49
N TRP A 58 10.76 9.01 -5.02
CA TRP A 58 11.71 8.24 -4.22
C TRP A 58 11.14 7.76 -2.88
N SER A 59 10.26 8.55 -2.26
CA SER A 59 9.64 8.22 -0.97
C SER A 59 8.67 7.04 -1.10
N VAL A 60 7.87 7.01 -2.17
CA VAL A 60 6.95 5.91 -2.47
C VAL A 60 7.73 4.61 -2.64
N ARG A 61 8.88 4.67 -3.35
CA ARG A 61 9.79 3.52 -3.47
C ARG A 61 10.41 3.11 -2.14
N ALA A 62 10.84 4.07 -1.32
CA ALA A 62 11.46 3.81 -0.02
C ALA A 62 10.49 3.11 0.94
N VAL A 63 9.25 3.61 1.03
CA VAL A 63 8.20 2.99 1.86
C VAL A 63 7.84 1.60 1.33
N ALA A 64 7.78 1.42 0.01
CA ALA A 64 7.51 0.11 -0.58
C ALA A 64 8.59 -0.93 -0.29
N LEU A 65 9.87 -0.51 -0.28
CA LEU A 65 11.00 -1.35 0.10
C LEU A 65 10.96 -1.69 1.60
N GLU A 66 10.67 -0.72 2.45
CA GLU A 66 10.53 -0.91 3.91
C GLU A 66 9.38 -1.86 4.25
N ALA A 67 8.30 -1.84 3.47
CA ALA A 67 7.16 -2.75 3.64
C ALA A 67 7.42 -4.20 3.20
N LEU A 68 8.43 -4.42 2.35
CA LEU A 68 8.79 -5.74 1.79
C LEU A 68 9.99 -6.39 2.49
N GLY A 69 10.78 -5.60 3.21
CA GLY A 69 11.89 -6.07 4.07
C GLY A 69 11.39 -6.66 5.38
#